data_AF-A0A8J4EL03-F1
#
_entry.id   AF-A0A8J4EL03-F1
#
_cell.length_a   1.000
_cell.length_b   1.000
_cell.length_c   1.000
_cell.angle_alpha   90.00
_cell.angle_beta   90.00
_cell.angle_gamma   90.00
#
_symmetry.space_group_name_H-M   'P 1'
#
loop_
_entity.id
_entity.type
_entity.pdbx_description
1 polymer ?
#
loop_
_entity_poly.entity_id
_entity_poly.type
_entity_poly.pdbx_seq_one_letter_code
_entity_poly.pdbx_strand_id
1 'polypeptide(L)'
;MSDYRFDFTQADATIYDMQTINKRIGEALQGMESSVEKSLADWTGAAQATYWDAKAQWNKSAGDMNAYFEQARLVLMDISDNYGTTEQRHTKLWNDVRGG
;
A
#
# COMPACT_ATOMS: atom_id res chain seq x y z
N MET A 1 -26.83 15.68 11.50
CA MET A 1 -25.65 14.79 11.55
C MET A 1 -25.10 14.75 10.14
N SER A 2 -23.84 15.15 9.95
CA SER A 2 -23.18 14.99 8.66
C SER A 2 -23.04 13.49 8.41
N ASP A 3 -23.67 12.99 7.35
CA ASP A 3 -23.54 11.59 6.95
C ASP A 3 -22.15 11.39 6.34
N TYR A 4 -21.20 10.92 7.15
CA TYR A 4 -19.85 10.60 6.68
C TYR A 4 -19.92 9.26 5.95
N ARG A 5 -20.19 9.33 4.64
CA ARG A 5 -20.13 8.17 3.75
C ARG A 5 -18.67 7.91 3.36
N PHE A 6 -18.17 6.72 3.67
CA PHE A 6 -16.85 6.29 3.20
C PHE A 6 -16.86 6.13 1.67
N ASP A 7 -15.90 6.73 0.97
CA ASP A 7 -15.74 6.60 -0.48
C ASP A 7 -14.79 5.46 -0.81
N PHE A 8 -15.36 4.30 -1.09
CA PHE A 8 -14.62 3.09 -1.48
C PHE A 8 -13.90 3.26 -2.82
N THR A 9 -14.42 4.09 -3.73
CA THR A 9 -13.80 4.31 -5.04
C THR A 9 -12.49 5.09 -4.90
N GLN A 10 -12.51 6.14 -4.08
CA GLN A 10 -11.32 6.93 -3.77
C GLN A 10 -10.26 6.09 -3.02
N ALA A 11 -10.71 5.20 -2.13
CA ALA A 11 -9.82 4.33 -1.36
C ALA A 11 -9.12 3.30 -2.26
N ASP A 12 -9.86 2.62 -3.15
CA ASP A 12 -9.30 1.68 -4.13
C ASP A 12 -8.31 2.37 -5.08
N ALA A 13 -8.65 3.57 -5.57
CA ALA A 13 -7.75 4.36 -6.41
C ALA A 13 -6.43 4.69 -5.69
N THR A 14 -6.51 5.05 -4.40
CA THR A 14 -5.33 5.36 -3.59
C THR A 14 -4.41 4.14 -3.43
N ILE A 15 -4.98 2.94 -3.17
CA ILE A 15 -4.19 1.70 -3.07
C ILE A 15 -3.53 1.39 -4.41
N TYR A 16 -4.26 1.52 -5.51
CA TYR A 16 -3.72 1.29 -6.85
C TYR A 16 -2.55 2.22 -7.18
N ASP A 17 -2.71 3.51 -6.86
CA ASP A 17 -1.66 4.51 -7.06
C ASP A 17 -0.41 4.18 -6.22
N MET A 18 -0.60 3.79 -4.96
CA MET A 18 0.48 3.36 -4.07
C MET A 18 1.24 2.14 -4.61
N GLN A 19 0.54 1.13 -5.13
CA GLN A 19 1.17 -0.02 -5.78
C GLN A 19 1.98 0.39 -7.00
N THR A 20 1.45 1.31 -7.81
CA THR A 20 2.14 1.83 -9.00
C THR A 20 3.40 2.61 -8.61
N ILE A 21 3.32 3.45 -7.57
CA ILE A 21 4.46 4.21 -7.06
C ILE A 21 5.54 3.25 -6.53
N ASN A 22 5.19 2.21 -5.79
CA ASN A 22 6.17 1.25 -5.29
C ASN A 22 6.88 0.50 -6.42
N LYS A 23 6.16 0.06 -7.46
CA LYS A 23 6.79 -0.52 -8.66
C LYS A 23 7.83 0.43 -9.27
N ARG A 24 7.48 1.71 -9.43
CA ARG A 24 8.41 2.74 -9.95
C ARG A 24 9.62 2.95 -9.05
N ILE A 25 9.43 2.90 -7.72
CA ILE A 25 10.54 2.96 -6.75
C ILE A 25 11.47 1.76 -6.96
N GLY A 26 10.92 0.54 -7.07
CA GLY A 26 11.70 -0.66 -7.33
C GLY A 26 12.51 -0.59 -8.62
N GLU A 27 11.89 -0.13 -9.72
CA GLU A 27 12.57 0.08 -11.00
C GLU A 27 13.70 1.13 -10.89
N ALA A 28 13.46 2.24 -10.19
CA ALA A 28 14.47 3.27 -9.97
C ALA A 28 15.66 2.75 -9.14
N LEU A 29 15.39 1.94 -8.10
CA LEU A 29 16.42 1.29 -7.30
C LEU A 29 17.24 0.29 -8.13
N GLN A 30 16.60 -0.52 -8.98
CA GLN A 30 17.30 -1.43 -9.90
C GLN A 30 18.16 -0.68 -10.92
N GLY A 31 17.67 0.45 -11.44
CA GLY A 31 18.42 1.31 -12.35
C GLY A 31 19.67 1.90 -11.68
N MET A 32 19.51 2.40 -10.46
CA MET A 32 20.62 2.91 -9.64
C MET A 32 21.63 1.81 -9.32
N GLU A 33 21.17 0.63 -8.88
CA GLU A 33 22.01 -0.55 -8.62
C GLU A 33 22.85 -0.91 -9.85
N SER A 34 22.20 -1.07 -11.00
CA SER A 34 22.87 -1.40 -12.27
C SER A 34 23.89 -0.35 -12.69
N SER A 35 23.70 0.91 -12.31
CA SER A 35 24.65 1.99 -12.61
C SER A 35 25.83 1.99 -11.65
N VAL A 36 25.59 1.82 -10.35
CA VAL A 36 26.63 1.85 -9.31
C VAL A 36 27.53 0.64 -9.40
N GLU A 37 26.95 -0.56 -9.57
CA GLU A 37 27.69 -1.83 -9.59
C GLU A 37 28.70 -1.93 -10.73
N LYS A 38 28.50 -1.18 -11.83
CA LYS A 38 29.49 -1.07 -12.94
C LYS A 38 30.84 -0.53 -12.51
N SER A 39 30.87 0.32 -11.48
CA SER A 39 32.09 0.96 -10.95
C SER A 39 32.43 0.50 -9.54
N LEU A 40 31.61 -0.35 -8.93
CA LEU A 40 31.76 -0.74 -7.53
C LEU A 40 33.08 -1.45 -7.27
N ALA A 41 33.60 -2.18 -8.25
CA ALA A 41 34.92 -2.84 -8.17
C ALA A 41 36.08 -1.85 -7.98
N ASP A 42 35.94 -0.61 -8.46
CA ASP A 42 36.95 0.45 -8.34
C ASP A 42 36.86 1.21 -7.01
N TRP A 43 35.80 0.96 -6.22
CA TRP A 43 35.58 1.62 -4.94
C TRP A 43 36.42 0.98 -3.84
N THR A 44 36.81 1.78 -2.86
CA THR A 44 37.55 1.30 -1.69
C THR A 44 36.62 0.55 -0.72
N GLY A 45 37.17 -0.38 0.07
CA GLY A 45 36.38 -1.33 0.87
C GLY A 45 35.32 -0.70 1.81
N ALA A 46 35.58 0.49 2.36
CA ALA A 46 34.60 1.19 3.21
C ALA A 46 33.38 1.71 2.41
N ALA A 47 33.62 2.20 1.19
CA ALA A 47 32.54 2.65 0.30
C ALA A 47 31.72 1.47 -0.24
N GLN A 48 32.39 0.35 -0.56
CA GLN A 48 31.70 -0.88 -0.93
C GLN A 48 30.81 -1.39 0.20
N ALA A 49 31.31 -1.44 1.44
CA ALA A 49 30.52 -1.87 2.59
C ALA A 49 29.28 -0.97 2.80
N THR A 50 29.46 0.35 2.76
CA THR A 50 28.36 1.31 2.90
C THR A 50 27.30 1.13 1.79
N TYR A 51 27.74 0.85 0.57
CA TYR A 51 26.83 0.54 -0.53
C TYR A 51 26.00 -0.72 -0.26
N TRP A 52 26.62 -1.80 0.20
CA TRP A 52 25.91 -3.05 0.52
C TRP A 52 24.90 -2.87 1.65
N ASP A 53 25.25 -2.09 2.67
CA ASP A 53 24.35 -1.76 3.78
C ASP A 53 23.14 -0.95 3.29
N ALA A 54 23.39 0.08 2.47
CA ALA A 54 22.33 0.87 1.85
C ALA A 54 21.43 0.00 0.96
N LYS A 55 22.04 -0.94 0.21
CA LYS A 55 21.33 -1.90 -0.65
C LYS A 55 20.39 -2.80 0.13
N ALA A 56 20.87 -3.35 1.24
CA ALA A 56 20.04 -4.17 2.12
C ALA A 56 18.85 -3.35 2.67
N GLN A 57 19.10 -2.10 3.09
CA GLN A 57 18.07 -1.24 3.68
C GLN A 57 16.97 -0.86 2.69
N TRP A 58 17.31 -0.46 1.46
CA TRP A 58 16.29 -0.10 0.48
C TRP A 58 15.52 -1.32 0.00
N ASN A 59 16.16 -2.49 -0.14
CA ASN A 59 15.50 -3.73 -0.56
C ASN A 59 14.49 -4.19 0.48
N LYS A 60 14.88 -4.12 1.76
CA LYS A 60 13.97 -4.36 2.88
C LYS A 60 12.77 -3.41 2.83
N SER A 61 13.02 -2.11 2.70
CA SER A 61 11.96 -1.09 2.72
C SER A 61 10.97 -1.27 1.56
N ALA A 62 11.47 -1.58 0.36
CA ALA A 62 10.62 -1.88 -0.80
C ALA A 62 9.76 -3.14 -0.59
N GLY A 63 10.32 -4.16 0.06
CA GLY A 63 9.58 -5.36 0.48
C GLY A 63 8.48 -5.06 1.51
N ASP A 64 8.82 -4.30 2.56
CA ASP A 64 7.89 -3.94 3.64
C ASP A 64 6.69 -3.12 3.11
N MET A 65 6.92 -2.24 2.13
CA MET A 65 5.83 -1.47 1.49
C MET A 65 4.78 -2.37 0.82
N ASN A 66 5.17 -3.49 0.22
CA ASN A 66 4.20 -4.43 -0.36
C ASN A 66 3.32 -5.07 0.72
N ALA A 67 3.90 -5.40 1.88
CA ALA A 67 3.15 -5.95 3.00
C ALA A 67 2.14 -4.95 3.56
N TYR A 68 2.53 -3.68 3.70
CA TYR A 68 1.62 -2.63 4.16
C TYR A 68 0.45 -2.39 3.21
N PHE A 69 0.65 -2.51 1.89
CA PHE A 69 -0.44 -2.37 0.93
C PHE A 69 -1.43 -3.51 0.97
N GLU A 70 -0.97 -4.76 1.16
CA GLU A 70 -1.91 -5.86 1.32
C GLU A 70 -2.70 -5.72 2.63
N GLN A 71 -2.06 -5.27 3.71
CA GLN A 71 -2.77 -4.94 4.96
C GLN A 71 -3.80 -3.84 4.76
N ALA A 72 -3.45 -2.76 4.04
CA ALA A 72 -4.39 -1.68 3.72
C ALA A 72 -5.59 -2.21 2.91
N ARG A 73 -5.35 -3.08 1.93
CA ARG A 73 -6.41 -3.72 1.14
C ARG A 73 -7.36 -4.54 2.01
N LEU A 74 -6.83 -5.35 2.92
CA LEU A 74 -7.62 -6.15 3.86
C LEU A 74 -8.47 -5.26 4.78
N VAL A 75 -7.91 -4.17 5.30
CA VAL A 75 -8.64 -3.22 6.13
C VAL A 75 -9.77 -2.55 5.35
N LEU A 76 -9.55 -2.16 4.09
CA LEU A 76 -10.61 -1.59 3.25
C LEU A 76 -11.74 -2.60 2.99
N MET A 77 -11.40 -3.87 2.75
CA MET A 77 -12.41 -4.93 2.58
C MET A 77 -13.23 -5.11 3.86
N ASP A 78 -12.59 -5.16 5.03
CA ASP A 78 -13.28 -5.26 6.33
C ASP A 78 -14.21 -4.06 6.59
N ILE A 79 -13.77 -2.84 6.28
CA ILE A 79 -14.61 -1.64 6.36
C ILE A 79 -15.81 -1.77 5.40
N SER A 80 -15.61 -2.29 4.19
CA SER A 80 -16.69 -2.47 3.20
C SER A 80 -17.75 -3.46 3.64
N ASP A 81 -17.34 -4.60 4.21
CA ASP A 81 -18.23 -5.63 4.72
C ASP A 81 -19.03 -5.12 5.93
N ASN A 82 -18.37 -4.40 6.83
CA ASN A 82 -19.00 -3.81 8.01
C ASN A 82 -20.02 -2.70 7.65
N TYR A 83 -19.72 -1.86 6.66
CA TYR A 83 -20.68 -0.85 6.16
C TYR A 83 -21.86 -1.50 5.44
N GLY A 84 -21.61 -2.46 4.55
CA GLY A 84 -22.67 -3.16 3.79
C GLY A 84 -23.64 -3.90 4.71
N THR A 85 -23.14 -4.58 5.74
CA THR A 85 -23.98 -5.30 6.72
C THR A 85 -24.78 -4.36 7.62
N THR A 86 -24.19 -3.23 8.03
CA THR A 86 -24.87 -2.23 8.88
C THR A 86 -26.01 -1.55 8.13
N GLU A 87 -25.76 -1.08 6.90
CA GLU A 87 -26.78 -0.40 6.09
C GLU A 87 -27.96 -1.32 5.75
N GLN A 88 -27.68 -2.59 5.42
CA GLN A 88 -28.71 -3.60 5.18
C GLN A 88 -29.56 -3.87 6.42
N ARG A 89 -28.96 -3.92 7.62
CA ARG A 89 -29.70 -4.10 8.87
C ARG A 89 -30.59 -2.92 9.19
N HIS A 90 -30.08 -1.70 9.02
CA HIS A 90 -30.84 -0.47 9.23
C HIS A 90 -32.02 -0.34 8.26
N THR A 91 -31.80 -0.68 6.98
CA THR A 91 -32.87 -0.70 5.97
C THR A 91 -33.96 -1.73 6.29
N LYS A 92 -33.57 -2.92 6.74
CA LYS A 92 -34.53 -3.96 7.16
C LYS A 92 -35.37 -3.50 8.36
N LEU A 93 -34.75 -2.94 9.39
CA LEU A 93 -35.45 -2.42 10.57
C LEU A 93 -36.42 -1.29 10.21
N TRP A 94 -36.02 -0.36 9.35
CA TRP A 94 -36.89 0.74 8.91
C TRP A 94 -38.07 0.27 8.06
N ASN A 95 -37.88 -0.74 7.21
CA ASN A 95 -38.96 -1.32 6.41
C ASN A 95 -39.94 -2.12 7.28
N ASP A 96 -39.45 -2.82 8.31
CA ASP A 96 -40.30 -3.55 9.28
C ASP A 96 -41.18 -2.59 10.08
N VAL A 97 -40.64 -1.44 10.51
CA VAL A 97 -41.36 -0.43 11.30
C VAL A 97 -42.39 0.36 10.48
N ARG A 98 -42.22 0.47 9.15
CA ARG A 98 -43.17 1.17 8.25
C ARG A 98 -44.19 0.26 7.56
N GLY A 99 -44.07 -1.06 7.70
CA GLY A 99 -44.96 -2.06 7.11
C GLY A 99 -46.04 -2.61 8.05
N GLY A 100 -46.20 -2.04 9.25
CA GLY A 100 -47.21 -2.42 10.26
C GLY A 100 -48.32 -1.40 10.41
#